data_AF-A0A415S9V0-F1
#
_entry.id   AF-A0A415S9V0-F1
#
_cell.length_a   1.000
_cell.length_b   1.000
_cell.length_c   1.000
_cell.angle_alpha   90.00
_cell.angle_beta   90.00
_cell.angle_gamma   90.00
#
_symmetry.space_group_name_H-M   'P 1'
#
loop_
_entity.id
_entity.type
_entity.pdbx_description
1 polymer ?
#
loop_
_entity_poly.entity_id
_entity_poly.type
_entity_poly.pdbx_seq_one_letter_code
_entity_poly.pdbx_strand_id
1 'polypeptide(L)'
;MSKYNFYYDETEHSRKINYKTVSASNYYDNFITMCVGWLDEKDDILQRYAAFETKYADRKDKNGEIKSTILQQKQFKYGFASLNKQNAQLINDFLSLFDKEIHIYFSICSKIEYLVLQIFQGYRNNGLVDADLMKYSITKALVKYRPQKIIQCLYESPEDFLVELKKFFQDRIEYNKKNVKLKQKETDTFNEILFILDNISGNISDTLELAWDYHISFDGFNRYLQEKNIQSYSLIIDKEGEMEEGSKTLKAAREVGLNNVYEADSREYPGIRMADMMAGIIAKLLKGLRDFLRYQSLDDGIHKKILDENWFRLGEEHLELYKKLYRIICEWQPAWYKAYSGIYSDDLIQFNALLNFMNHFESAEQIKIDIHKHGEDFNVFVCNELESYFERTRCKLPIEPVIPHDKESFLNRRGAKVYFDSKKQPLLPLHEETQTFDVLSVGINRELIPMVTILKDGETVCFRLPVELSDWASGVVGMANMGINRFPAKVTFSNVNGDYNAVIL
;
A
#
# COMPACT_ATOMS: atom_id res chain seq x y z
N MET A 1 28.96 12.52 1.69
CA MET A 1 27.79 11.62 1.65
C MET A 1 27.61 11.21 0.21
N SER A 2 27.46 9.92 -0.08
CA SER A 2 27.21 9.46 -1.45
C SER A 2 25.84 9.94 -1.91
N LYS A 3 25.75 10.44 -3.13
CA LYS A 3 24.53 10.98 -3.73
C LYS A 3 23.84 9.89 -4.55
N TYR A 4 22.52 9.78 -4.39
CA TYR A 4 21.69 8.87 -5.17
C TYR A 4 20.95 9.62 -6.29
N ASN A 5 20.83 8.99 -7.45
CA ASN A 5 19.94 9.45 -8.51
C ASN A 5 18.75 8.49 -8.59
N PHE A 6 17.54 9.05 -8.48
CA PHE A 6 16.28 8.35 -8.68
C PHE A 6 15.57 8.88 -9.90
N TYR A 7 14.88 7.98 -10.59
CA TYR A 7 14.12 8.23 -11.80
C TYR A 7 12.72 7.71 -11.60
N TYR A 8 11.72 8.52 -11.94
CA TYR A 8 10.32 8.22 -11.71
C TYR A 8 9.57 8.18 -13.04
N ASP A 9 8.72 7.16 -13.19
CA ASP A 9 7.67 7.15 -14.19
C ASP A 9 6.39 6.50 -13.63
N GLU A 10 5.27 6.72 -14.32
CA GLU A 10 3.93 6.33 -13.92
C GLU A 10 3.12 5.71 -15.07
N THR A 11 2.11 4.92 -14.72
CA THR A 11 1.26 4.26 -15.71
C THR A 11 -0.17 4.07 -15.21
N GLU A 12 -1.07 3.73 -16.14
CA GLU A 12 -2.52 3.60 -15.90
C GLU A 12 -3.12 4.90 -15.33
N HIS A 13 -2.66 6.01 -15.91
CA HIS A 13 -3.03 7.37 -15.57
C HIS A 13 -4.52 7.67 -15.79
N SER A 14 -5.11 8.48 -14.92
CA SER A 14 -6.43 9.09 -15.15
C SER A 14 -6.50 10.49 -14.55
N ARG A 15 -6.16 11.52 -15.34
CA ARG A 15 -6.15 12.95 -14.92
C ARG A 15 -7.44 13.39 -14.23
N LYS A 16 -8.58 12.86 -14.68
CA LYS A 16 -9.89 13.03 -14.06
C LYS A 16 -10.57 11.69 -13.90
N ILE A 17 -10.97 11.37 -12.67
CA ILE A 17 -11.75 10.17 -12.35
C ILE A 17 -13.22 10.57 -12.41
N ASN A 18 -13.81 10.56 -13.61
CA ASN A 18 -15.24 10.82 -13.80
C ASN A 18 -15.93 9.58 -14.37
N TYR A 19 -17.27 9.63 -14.50
CA TYR A 19 -18.06 8.50 -15.02
C TYR A 19 -17.54 7.98 -16.36
N LYS A 20 -17.20 8.88 -17.30
CA LYS A 20 -16.66 8.49 -18.61
C LYS A 20 -15.34 7.72 -18.48
N THR A 21 -14.45 8.17 -17.59
CA THR A 21 -13.17 7.50 -17.33
C THR A 21 -13.40 6.11 -16.72
N VAL A 22 -14.19 6.02 -15.65
CA VAL A 22 -14.41 4.76 -14.91
C VAL A 22 -15.21 3.76 -15.74
N SER A 23 -16.07 4.20 -16.65
CA SER A 23 -16.88 3.33 -17.52
C SER A 23 -16.16 2.91 -18.81
N ALA A 24 -14.96 3.43 -19.07
CA ALA A 24 -14.19 3.06 -20.26
C ALA A 24 -13.81 1.56 -20.25
N SER A 25 -13.85 0.92 -21.41
CA SER A 25 -13.55 -0.51 -21.55
C SER A 25 -12.12 -0.87 -21.18
N ASN A 26 -11.19 0.08 -21.33
CA ASN A 26 -9.78 -0.05 -20.98
C ASN A 26 -9.45 0.51 -19.59
N TYR A 27 -10.44 0.95 -18.80
CA TYR A 27 -10.22 1.48 -17.46
C TYR A 27 -9.59 0.43 -16.55
N TYR A 28 -8.48 0.81 -15.93
CA TYR A 28 -7.89 0.11 -14.81
C TYR A 28 -7.89 1.00 -13.57
N ASP A 29 -8.19 0.40 -12.42
CA ASP A 29 -8.46 1.13 -11.20
C ASP A 29 -7.18 1.64 -10.57
N ASN A 30 -6.13 0.83 -10.51
CA ASN A 30 -4.91 1.29 -9.89
C ASN A 30 -4.15 2.24 -10.80
N PHE A 31 -3.69 3.33 -10.20
CA PHE A 31 -2.58 4.14 -10.68
C PHE A 31 -1.29 3.52 -10.14
N ILE A 32 -0.28 3.36 -11.00
CA ILE A 32 0.95 2.66 -10.64
C ILE A 32 2.14 3.56 -10.93
N THR A 33 3.07 3.64 -9.98
CA THR A 33 4.29 4.43 -10.13
C THR A 33 5.52 3.60 -9.83
N MET A 34 6.65 4.00 -10.39
CA MET A 34 7.94 3.34 -10.20
C MET A 34 9.02 4.40 -10.01
N CYS A 35 9.81 4.26 -8.95
CA CYS A 35 11.10 4.91 -8.80
C CYS A 35 12.19 3.85 -8.92
N VAL A 36 13.15 4.07 -9.82
CA VAL A 36 14.39 3.29 -9.88
C VAL A 36 15.55 4.22 -9.57
N GLY A 37 16.51 3.80 -8.75
CA GLY A 37 17.67 4.65 -8.46
C GLY A 37 18.89 3.91 -8.00
N TRP A 38 20.03 4.59 -8.01
CA TRP A 38 21.32 4.05 -7.64
C TRP A 38 22.27 5.18 -7.25
N LEU A 39 23.47 4.83 -6.78
CA LEU A 39 24.52 5.80 -6.49
C LEU A 39 25.02 6.46 -7.77
N ASP A 40 25.17 7.79 -7.76
CA ASP A 40 25.63 8.60 -8.91
C ASP A 40 26.94 8.07 -9.55
N GLU A 41 27.77 7.40 -8.75
CA GLU A 41 29.06 6.80 -9.10
C GLU A 41 28.95 5.55 -10.00
N LYS A 42 27.75 5.01 -10.21
CA LYS A 42 27.49 3.71 -10.87
C LYS A 42 27.12 3.87 -12.34
N ASP A 43 28.06 4.39 -13.12
CA ASP A 43 27.92 4.57 -14.58
C ASP A 43 27.74 3.25 -15.34
N ASP A 44 28.17 2.12 -14.76
CA ASP A 44 28.03 0.79 -15.39
C ASP A 44 26.56 0.38 -15.58
N ILE A 45 25.64 0.85 -14.72
CA ILE A 45 24.20 0.60 -14.86
C ILE A 45 23.69 1.22 -16.17
N LEU A 46 24.10 2.45 -16.46
CA LEU A 46 23.73 3.16 -17.69
C LEU A 46 24.32 2.47 -18.92
N GLN A 47 25.55 1.97 -18.84
CA GLN A 47 26.19 1.21 -19.93
C GLN A 47 25.45 -0.11 -20.21
N ARG A 48 25.06 -0.84 -19.16
CA ARG A 48 24.25 -2.07 -19.28
C ARG A 48 22.90 -1.79 -19.95
N TYR A 49 22.22 -0.71 -19.56
CA TYR A 49 20.96 -0.32 -20.17
C TYR A 49 21.13 0.11 -21.63
N ALA A 50 22.18 0.87 -21.95
CA ALA A 50 22.47 1.26 -23.34
C ALA A 50 22.75 0.04 -24.24
N ALA A 51 23.44 -0.98 -23.72
CA ALA A 51 23.64 -2.24 -24.43
C ALA A 51 22.32 -2.99 -24.66
N PHE A 52 21.42 -3.01 -23.67
CA PHE A 52 20.07 -3.54 -23.82
C PHE A 52 19.28 -2.81 -24.91
N GLU A 53 19.27 -1.47 -24.91
CA GLU A 53 18.57 -0.70 -25.95
C GLU A 53 19.17 -0.87 -27.35
N THR A 54 20.48 -1.09 -27.44
CA THR A 54 21.16 -1.40 -28.70
C THR A 54 20.75 -2.78 -29.21
N LYS A 55 20.66 -3.78 -28.33
CA LYS A 55 20.22 -5.14 -28.66
C LYS A 55 18.80 -5.17 -29.22
N TYR A 56 17.92 -4.31 -28.70
CA TYR A 56 16.51 -4.23 -29.08
C TYR A 56 16.19 -2.96 -29.89
N ALA A 57 17.15 -2.47 -30.68
CA ALA A 57 16.99 -1.23 -31.44
C ALA A 57 15.80 -1.26 -32.43
N ASP A 58 15.45 -2.44 -32.95
CA ASP A 58 14.28 -2.68 -33.80
C ASP A 58 12.93 -2.51 -33.08
N ARG A 59 12.94 -2.48 -31.75
CA ARG A 59 11.77 -2.32 -30.89
C ARG A 59 11.54 -0.88 -30.43
N LYS A 60 12.42 0.05 -30.80
CA LYS A 60 12.30 1.46 -30.44
C LYS A 60 11.05 2.08 -31.07
N ASP A 61 10.39 2.94 -30.32
CA ASP A 61 9.26 3.71 -30.82
C ASP A 61 9.72 4.84 -31.78
N LYS A 62 8.76 5.65 -32.22
CA LYS A 62 9.02 6.79 -33.12
C LYS A 62 9.96 7.86 -32.53
N ASN A 63 10.14 7.88 -31.21
CA ASN A 63 11.02 8.80 -30.50
C ASN A 63 12.42 8.18 -30.28
N GLY A 64 12.64 6.94 -30.70
CA GLY A 64 13.90 6.22 -30.53
C GLY A 64 14.05 5.54 -29.16
N GLU A 65 12.95 5.36 -28.43
CA GLU A 65 12.93 4.87 -27.05
C GLU A 65 12.35 3.46 -26.95
N ILE A 66 12.84 2.66 -25.99
CA ILE A 66 12.20 1.39 -25.62
C ILE A 66 11.32 1.63 -24.40
N LYS A 67 10.01 1.74 -24.62
CA LYS A 67 8.98 1.96 -23.60
C LYS A 67 8.08 0.75 -23.38
N SER A 68 7.41 0.70 -22.24
CA SER A 68 6.53 -0.39 -21.81
C SER A 68 5.32 -0.62 -22.74
N THR A 69 5.03 0.35 -23.60
CA THR A 69 3.98 0.32 -24.63
C THR A 69 4.24 -0.70 -25.75
N ILE A 70 5.49 -1.13 -25.95
CA ILE A 70 5.82 -2.20 -26.89
C ILE A 70 5.26 -3.56 -26.45
N LEU A 71 4.91 -3.70 -25.17
CA LEU A 71 4.29 -4.87 -24.58
C LEU A 71 2.77 -4.68 -24.59
N GLN A 72 2.02 -5.62 -25.15
CA GLN A 72 0.56 -5.49 -25.29
C GLN A 72 -0.17 -6.21 -24.16
N GLN A 73 -1.24 -5.63 -23.60
CA GLN A 73 -2.01 -6.23 -22.49
C GLN A 73 -2.48 -7.66 -22.77
N LYS A 74 -2.87 -7.96 -24.02
CA LYS A 74 -3.30 -9.31 -24.43
C LYS A 74 -2.25 -10.39 -24.22
N GLN A 75 -0.97 -10.02 -24.14
CA GLN A 75 0.16 -10.93 -23.92
C GLN A 75 0.40 -11.23 -22.43
N PHE A 76 -0.43 -10.66 -21.54
CA PHE A 76 -0.41 -10.88 -20.10
C PHE A 76 -1.74 -11.48 -19.60
N LYS A 77 -2.58 -12.01 -20.51
CA LYS A 77 -3.90 -12.57 -20.19
C LYS A 77 -3.84 -13.63 -19.08
N TYR A 78 -2.81 -14.48 -19.11
CA TYR A 78 -2.51 -15.51 -18.12
C TYR A 78 -1.15 -15.22 -17.45
N GLY A 79 -0.89 -13.95 -17.15
CA GLY A 79 0.43 -13.50 -16.69
C GLY A 79 1.54 -13.80 -17.71
N PHE A 80 2.72 -14.18 -17.23
CA PHE A 80 3.84 -14.49 -18.11
C PHE A 80 3.62 -15.72 -19.01
N ALA A 81 2.71 -16.64 -18.68
CA ALA A 81 2.40 -17.80 -19.52
C ALA A 81 1.89 -17.40 -20.93
N SER A 82 1.35 -16.18 -21.07
CA SER A 82 0.84 -15.66 -22.35
C SER A 82 1.91 -14.98 -23.21
N LEU A 83 3.14 -14.82 -22.72
CA LEU A 83 4.20 -14.17 -23.46
C LEU A 83 4.70 -15.07 -24.59
N ASN A 84 4.86 -14.48 -25.78
CA ASN A 84 5.61 -15.13 -26.85
C ASN A 84 7.11 -15.12 -26.53
N LYS A 85 7.88 -15.99 -27.20
CA LYS A 85 9.31 -16.15 -26.97
C LYS A 85 10.11 -14.84 -27.07
N GLN A 86 9.79 -14.00 -28.05
CA GLN A 86 10.49 -12.72 -28.26
C GLN A 86 10.30 -11.76 -27.10
N ASN A 87 9.08 -11.62 -26.60
CA ASN A 87 8.79 -10.73 -25.47
C ASN A 87 9.22 -11.32 -24.13
N ALA A 88 9.17 -12.66 -23.97
CA ALA A 88 9.76 -13.33 -22.82
C ALA A 88 11.28 -13.06 -22.75
N GLN A 89 12.00 -13.18 -23.86
CA GLN A 89 13.42 -12.85 -23.91
C GLN A 89 13.69 -11.36 -23.61
N LEU A 90 12.90 -10.45 -24.19
CA LEU A 90 13.06 -9.00 -23.93
C LEU A 90 12.88 -8.68 -22.44
N ILE A 91 11.84 -9.22 -21.81
CA ILE A 91 11.59 -9.01 -20.39
C ILE A 91 12.69 -9.68 -19.55
N ASN A 92 13.12 -10.88 -19.92
CA ASN A 92 14.22 -11.57 -19.25
C ASN A 92 15.49 -10.72 -19.23
N ASP A 93 15.86 -10.14 -20.37
CA ASP A 93 17.07 -9.34 -20.50
C ASP A 93 16.94 -8.02 -19.77
N PHE A 94 15.76 -7.39 -19.81
CA PHE A 94 15.45 -6.20 -19.03
C PHE A 94 15.55 -6.46 -17.52
N LEU A 95 14.90 -7.50 -17.00
CA LEU A 95 14.96 -7.85 -15.57
C LEU A 95 16.39 -8.23 -15.14
N SER A 96 17.21 -8.74 -16.05
CA SER A 96 18.62 -9.06 -15.77
C SER A 96 19.53 -7.84 -15.63
N LEU A 97 19.04 -6.64 -15.93
CA LEU A 97 19.77 -5.39 -15.70
C LEU A 97 19.85 -5.04 -14.21
N PHE A 98 18.89 -5.52 -13.42
CA PHE A 98 18.79 -5.22 -12.01
C PHE A 98 19.74 -6.07 -11.19
N ASP A 99 20.31 -5.46 -10.15
CA ASP A 99 21.11 -6.12 -9.14
C ASP A 99 20.83 -5.50 -7.75
N LYS A 100 21.60 -5.90 -6.74
CA LYS A 100 21.45 -5.40 -5.37
C LYS A 100 21.83 -3.93 -5.21
N GLU A 101 22.49 -3.29 -6.16
CA GLU A 101 22.89 -1.88 -6.09
C GLU A 101 21.77 -0.95 -6.59
N ILE A 102 20.82 -1.48 -7.35
CA ILE A 102 19.64 -0.75 -7.83
C ILE A 102 18.55 -0.75 -6.77
N HIS A 103 18.20 0.45 -6.32
CA HIS A 103 17.04 0.73 -5.51
C HIS A 103 15.78 0.77 -6.36
N ILE A 104 14.71 0.19 -5.83
CA ILE A 104 13.37 0.28 -6.40
C ILE A 104 12.42 0.70 -5.30
N TYR A 105 11.49 1.58 -5.65
CA TYR A 105 10.29 1.90 -4.91
C TYR A 105 9.12 1.91 -5.90
N PHE A 106 7.93 1.45 -5.50
CA PHE A 106 6.75 1.53 -6.35
C PHE A 106 5.47 1.74 -5.53
N SER A 107 4.48 2.38 -6.14
CA SER A 107 3.16 2.55 -5.54
C SER A 107 2.05 1.99 -6.41
N ILE A 108 1.01 1.45 -5.77
CA ILE A 108 -0.20 0.94 -6.41
C ILE A 108 -1.38 1.54 -5.63
N CYS A 109 -2.08 2.48 -6.25
CA CYS A 109 -3.11 3.27 -5.57
C CYS A 109 -4.45 3.18 -6.30
N SER A 110 -5.52 2.81 -5.59
CA SER A 110 -6.86 2.67 -6.17
C SER A 110 -7.53 4.03 -6.38
N LYS A 111 -8.01 4.27 -7.60
CA LYS A 111 -8.78 5.48 -7.92
C LYS A 111 -10.16 5.47 -7.29
N ILE A 112 -10.81 4.31 -7.19
CA ILE A 112 -12.07 4.18 -6.46
C ILE A 112 -11.88 4.41 -4.96
N GLU A 113 -10.78 3.93 -4.36
CA GLU A 113 -10.44 4.23 -2.97
C GLU A 113 -10.36 5.74 -2.72
N TYR A 114 -9.64 6.47 -3.56
CA TYR A 114 -9.51 7.92 -3.46
C TYR A 114 -10.86 8.63 -3.37
N LEU A 115 -11.86 8.21 -4.16
CA LEU A 115 -13.21 8.76 -4.11
C LEU A 115 -13.96 8.33 -2.84
N VAL A 116 -13.88 7.06 -2.45
CA VAL A 116 -14.54 6.54 -1.24
C VAL A 116 -14.02 7.25 0.01
N LEU A 117 -12.71 7.48 0.12
CA LEU A 117 -12.12 8.20 1.25
C LEU A 117 -12.66 9.63 1.38
N GLN A 118 -12.85 10.33 0.26
CA GLN A 118 -13.44 11.68 0.23
C GLN A 118 -14.91 11.67 0.67
N ILE A 119 -15.72 10.77 0.12
CA ILE A 119 -17.15 10.67 0.43
C ILE A 119 -17.35 10.41 1.92
N PHE A 120 -16.59 9.47 2.48
CA PHE A 120 -16.72 9.03 3.85
C PHE A 120 -15.74 9.73 4.80
N GLN A 121 -15.23 10.92 4.45
CA GLN A 121 -14.29 11.66 5.31
C GLN A 121 -14.87 12.01 6.69
N GLY A 122 -16.20 12.18 6.78
CA GLY A 122 -16.91 12.44 8.04
C GLY A 122 -16.99 11.21 8.95
N TYR A 123 -16.80 10.00 8.42
CA TYR A 123 -16.80 8.76 9.19
C TYR A 123 -15.42 8.49 9.77
N ARG A 124 -15.35 8.40 11.10
CA ARG A 124 -14.12 8.22 11.88
C ARG A 124 -14.21 6.99 12.77
N ASN A 125 -13.05 6.36 13.01
CA ASN A 125 -12.93 5.25 13.95
C ASN A 125 -13.35 5.69 15.35
N ASN A 126 -14.06 4.81 16.04
CA ASN A 126 -14.42 4.98 17.44
C ASN A 126 -14.58 3.59 18.09
N GLY A 127 -14.91 3.56 19.39
CA GLY A 127 -14.98 2.30 20.15
C GLY A 127 -16.01 1.28 19.65
N LEU A 128 -16.97 1.71 18.83
CA LEU A 128 -18.01 0.85 18.26
C LEU A 128 -17.77 0.55 16.77
N VAL A 129 -16.98 1.36 16.06
CA VAL A 129 -16.89 1.32 14.59
C VAL A 129 -15.48 1.53 14.07
N ASP A 130 -15.10 0.63 13.17
CA ASP A 130 -13.92 0.78 12.32
C ASP A 130 -14.33 1.35 10.96
N ALA A 131 -14.22 2.68 10.84
CA ALA A 131 -14.54 3.41 9.63
C ALA A 131 -13.55 3.10 8.49
N ASP A 132 -12.31 2.74 8.79
CA ASP A 132 -11.35 2.39 7.74
C ASP A 132 -11.70 1.03 7.12
N LEU A 133 -12.10 0.04 7.93
CA LEU A 133 -12.59 -1.24 7.42
C LEU A 133 -13.87 -1.08 6.62
N MET A 134 -14.78 -0.20 7.05
CA MET A 134 -15.95 0.15 6.27
C MET A 134 -15.55 0.69 4.90
N LYS A 135 -14.65 1.69 4.85
CA LYS A 135 -14.17 2.29 3.59
C LYS A 135 -13.46 1.28 2.70
N TYR A 136 -12.54 0.48 3.26
CA TYR A 136 -11.88 -0.62 2.55
C TYR A 136 -12.89 -1.58 1.93
N SER A 137 -13.91 -1.98 2.69
CA SER A 137 -14.89 -2.99 2.26
C SER A 137 -15.84 -2.44 1.20
N ILE A 138 -16.25 -1.16 1.32
CA ILE A 138 -16.98 -0.44 0.27
C ILE A 138 -16.13 -0.38 -1.00
N THR A 139 -14.87 0.06 -0.92
CA THR A 139 -13.95 0.10 -2.06
C THR A 139 -13.83 -1.25 -2.73
N LYS A 140 -13.58 -2.32 -1.96
CA LYS A 140 -13.48 -3.69 -2.46
C LYS A 140 -14.74 -4.13 -3.20
N ALA A 141 -15.92 -3.84 -2.64
CA ALA A 141 -17.19 -4.17 -3.28
C ALA A 141 -17.36 -3.42 -4.61
N LEU A 142 -17.07 -2.11 -4.65
CA LEU A 142 -17.18 -1.30 -5.87
C LEU A 142 -16.19 -1.73 -6.96
N VAL A 143 -14.94 -2.03 -6.58
CA VAL A 143 -13.89 -2.50 -7.50
C VAL A 143 -14.23 -3.88 -8.06
N LYS A 144 -14.80 -4.78 -7.24
CA LYS A 144 -15.09 -6.17 -7.61
C LYS A 144 -16.37 -6.33 -8.43
N TYR A 145 -17.44 -5.64 -8.04
CA TYR A 145 -18.77 -5.76 -8.66
C TYR A 145 -19.02 -4.72 -9.75
N ARG A 146 -18.31 -3.58 -9.75
CA ARG A 146 -18.51 -2.43 -10.65
C ARG A 146 -19.99 -2.07 -10.88
N PRO A 147 -20.76 -1.82 -9.81
CA PRO A 147 -22.18 -1.51 -9.92
C PRO A 147 -22.39 -0.18 -10.67
N GLN A 148 -22.85 -0.26 -11.92
CA GLN A 148 -22.94 0.88 -12.84
C GLN A 148 -23.76 2.05 -12.28
N LYS A 149 -24.88 1.76 -11.61
CA LYS A 149 -25.73 2.79 -10.98
C LYS A 149 -25.00 3.57 -9.90
N ILE A 150 -24.32 2.89 -8.99
CA ILE A 150 -23.54 3.55 -7.93
C ILE A 150 -22.40 4.35 -8.54
N ILE A 151 -21.69 3.78 -9.52
CA ILE A 151 -20.62 4.47 -10.23
C ILE A 151 -21.15 5.73 -10.93
N GLN A 152 -22.38 5.72 -11.44
CA GLN A 152 -23.02 6.90 -12.04
C GLN A 152 -23.41 7.93 -10.97
N CYS A 153 -24.05 7.52 -9.87
CA CYS A 153 -24.44 8.39 -8.76
C CYS A 153 -23.24 9.12 -8.14
N LEU A 154 -22.06 8.48 -8.11
CA LEU A 154 -20.82 9.14 -7.66
C LEU A 154 -20.53 10.48 -8.38
N TYR A 155 -21.02 10.66 -9.61
CA TYR A 155 -20.70 11.85 -10.42
C TYR A 155 -21.91 12.68 -10.80
N GLU A 156 -23.07 12.05 -10.99
CA GLU A 156 -24.25 12.72 -11.56
C GLU A 156 -25.30 13.08 -10.52
N SER A 157 -25.41 12.31 -9.43
CA SER A 157 -26.36 12.55 -8.34
C SER A 157 -25.80 12.06 -6.99
N PRO A 158 -24.80 12.76 -6.41
CA PRO A 158 -24.19 12.39 -5.14
C PRO A 158 -25.19 12.27 -3.98
N GLU A 159 -26.29 13.01 -4.02
CA GLU A 159 -27.40 12.93 -3.07
C GLU A 159 -28.07 11.54 -3.03
N ASP A 160 -28.11 10.85 -4.17
CA ASP A 160 -28.70 9.52 -4.31
C ASP A 160 -27.69 8.41 -4.00
N PHE A 161 -26.39 8.74 -3.94
CA PHE A 161 -25.32 7.76 -3.81
C PHE A 161 -25.50 6.85 -2.60
N LEU A 162 -25.82 7.41 -1.42
CA LEU A 162 -26.02 6.61 -0.21
C LEU A 162 -27.22 5.67 -0.33
N VAL A 163 -28.30 6.13 -0.95
CA VAL A 163 -29.52 5.33 -1.14
C VAL A 163 -29.22 4.14 -2.04
N GLU A 164 -28.58 4.39 -3.19
CA GLU A 164 -28.22 3.33 -4.13
C GLU A 164 -27.12 2.41 -3.57
N LEU A 165 -26.19 2.92 -2.74
CA LEU A 165 -25.18 2.11 -2.06
C LEU A 165 -25.82 1.17 -1.03
N LYS A 166 -26.72 1.66 -0.18
CA LYS A 166 -27.46 0.83 0.79
C LYS A 166 -28.26 -0.25 0.08
N LYS A 167 -28.99 0.14 -0.98
CA LYS A 167 -29.75 -0.80 -1.81
C LYS A 167 -28.87 -1.87 -2.44
N PHE A 168 -27.72 -1.49 -2.97
CA PHE A 168 -26.76 -2.46 -3.52
C PHE A 168 -26.33 -3.49 -2.47
N PHE A 169 -26.00 -3.08 -1.25
CA PHE A 169 -25.65 -4.02 -0.18
C PHE A 169 -26.81 -4.93 0.20
N GLN A 170 -28.04 -4.40 0.31
CA GLN A 170 -29.24 -5.18 0.58
C GLN A 170 -29.51 -6.22 -0.52
N ASP A 171 -29.44 -5.81 -1.79
CA ASP A 171 -29.61 -6.70 -2.95
C ASP A 171 -28.53 -7.80 -2.97
N ARG A 172 -27.28 -7.45 -2.63
CA ARG A 172 -26.19 -8.43 -2.53
C ARG A 172 -26.38 -9.41 -1.39
N ILE A 173 -26.80 -8.97 -0.21
CA ILE A 173 -27.10 -9.83 0.94
C ILE A 173 -28.19 -10.84 0.55
N GLU A 174 -29.26 -10.40 -0.10
CA GLU A 174 -30.32 -11.30 -0.57
C GLU A 174 -29.78 -12.32 -1.58
N TYR A 175 -28.99 -11.85 -2.55
CA TYR A 175 -28.42 -12.72 -3.57
C TYR A 175 -27.42 -13.74 -3.01
N ASN A 176 -26.67 -13.35 -1.98
CA ASN A 176 -25.68 -14.19 -1.30
C ASN A 176 -26.32 -15.40 -0.58
N LYS A 177 -27.63 -15.38 -0.28
CA LYS A 177 -28.36 -16.53 0.28
C LYS A 177 -28.31 -17.77 -0.62
N LYS A 178 -28.07 -17.59 -1.92
CA LYS A 178 -27.88 -18.70 -2.87
C LYS A 178 -26.60 -19.52 -2.61
N ASN A 179 -25.61 -18.93 -1.92
CA ASN A 179 -24.38 -19.62 -1.55
C ASN A 179 -23.83 -19.07 -0.22
N VAL A 180 -24.54 -19.38 0.87
CA VAL A 180 -24.21 -18.91 2.22
C VAL A 180 -22.79 -19.29 2.63
N LYS A 181 -22.35 -20.52 2.34
CA LYS A 181 -21.02 -21.00 2.72
C LYS A 181 -19.89 -20.15 2.13
N LEU A 182 -20.01 -19.77 0.86
CA LEU A 182 -19.00 -18.92 0.19
C LEU A 182 -19.10 -17.46 0.66
N LYS A 183 -20.31 -16.99 1.01
CA LYS A 183 -20.61 -15.56 1.15
C LYS A 183 -20.84 -15.06 2.57
N GLN A 184 -20.71 -15.92 3.58
CA GLN A 184 -20.95 -15.55 4.98
C GLN A 184 -20.18 -14.28 5.40
N LYS A 185 -18.85 -14.25 5.26
CA LYS A 185 -18.02 -13.10 5.65
C LYS A 185 -18.37 -11.81 4.90
N GLU A 186 -18.71 -11.92 3.61
CA GLU A 186 -19.15 -10.79 2.79
C GLU A 186 -20.51 -10.25 3.28
N THR A 187 -21.47 -11.15 3.53
CA THR A 187 -22.79 -10.80 4.07
C THR A 187 -22.68 -10.13 5.44
N ASP A 188 -21.85 -10.65 6.35
CA ASP A 188 -21.63 -10.07 7.67
C ASP A 188 -21.04 -8.66 7.55
N THR A 189 -20.05 -8.49 6.68
CA THR A 189 -19.44 -7.18 6.39
C THR A 189 -20.47 -6.19 5.82
N PHE A 190 -21.34 -6.63 4.90
CA PHE A 190 -22.36 -5.76 4.32
C PHE A 190 -23.43 -5.35 5.34
N ASN A 191 -23.81 -6.25 6.26
CA ASN A 191 -24.69 -5.91 7.38
C ASN A 191 -24.05 -4.88 8.32
N GLU A 192 -22.76 -5.03 8.64
CA GLU A 192 -22.02 -4.07 9.45
C GLU A 192 -21.97 -2.69 8.79
N ILE A 193 -21.68 -2.64 7.48
CA ILE A 193 -21.71 -1.38 6.71
C ILE A 193 -23.10 -0.74 6.78
N LEU A 194 -24.18 -1.51 6.54
CA LEU A 194 -25.55 -0.98 6.62
C LEU A 194 -25.85 -0.43 8.02
N PHE A 195 -25.48 -1.17 9.08
CA PHE A 195 -25.64 -0.73 10.45
C PHE A 195 -24.94 0.61 10.72
N ILE A 196 -23.70 0.77 10.24
CA ILE A 196 -22.94 2.02 10.37
C ILE A 196 -23.65 3.15 9.63
N LEU A 197 -24.06 2.92 8.39
CA LEU A 197 -24.69 3.93 7.54
C LEU A 197 -26.09 4.34 8.01
N ASP A 198 -26.78 3.51 8.80
CA ASP A 198 -28.12 3.80 9.32
C ASP A 198 -28.09 4.46 10.71
N ASN A 199 -27.11 4.11 11.55
CA ASN A 199 -27.13 4.45 12.98
C ASN A 199 -26.07 5.46 13.40
N ILE A 200 -25.08 5.77 12.55
CA ILE A 200 -23.98 6.66 12.92
C ILE A 200 -24.02 7.91 12.05
N SER A 201 -24.12 9.04 12.74
CA SER A 201 -24.09 10.38 12.14
C SER A 201 -22.69 10.70 11.60
N GLY A 202 -22.40 10.21 10.40
CA GLY A 202 -21.35 10.73 9.54
C GLY A 202 -21.97 11.51 8.39
N ASN A 203 -21.55 12.75 8.19
CA ASN A 203 -21.91 13.47 6.96
C ASN A 203 -21.06 12.93 5.82
N ILE A 204 -21.69 12.62 4.68
CA ILE A 204 -20.97 12.42 3.44
C ILE A 204 -20.52 13.76 2.86
N SER A 205 -19.45 13.75 2.08
CA SER A 205 -19.02 14.93 1.33
C SER A 205 -19.91 15.15 0.11
N ASP A 206 -20.53 16.33 0.01
CA ASP A 206 -21.30 16.75 -1.17
C ASP A 206 -20.39 17.24 -2.33
N THR A 207 -19.09 17.39 -2.05
CA THR A 207 -18.09 17.81 -3.04
C THR A 207 -17.03 16.74 -3.21
N LEU A 208 -16.73 16.39 -4.47
CA LEU A 208 -15.68 15.45 -4.84
C LEU A 208 -14.62 16.14 -5.70
N GLU A 209 -13.36 16.01 -5.30
CA GLU A 209 -12.24 16.35 -6.15
C GLU A 209 -12.00 15.21 -7.14
N LEU A 210 -12.38 15.46 -8.40
CA LEU A 210 -12.27 14.47 -9.47
C LEU A 210 -10.88 14.47 -10.11
N ALA A 211 -10.07 15.52 -9.91
CA ALA A 211 -8.68 15.48 -10.30
C ALA A 211 -7.94 14.43 -9.48
N TRP A 212 -7.08 13.68 -10.15
CA TRP A 212 -6.21 12.72 -9.46
C TRP A 212 -5.21 13.44 -8.56
N ASP A 213 -5.03 12.89 -7.35
CA ASP A 213 -4.02 13.32 -6.40
C ASP A 213 -2.78 12.43 -6.50
N TYR A 214 -1.64 13.05 -6.78
CA TYR A 214 -0.35 12.39 -6.97
C TYR A 214 0.48 12.33 -5.68
N HIS A 215 0.06 12.98 -4.59
CA HIS A 215 0.82 13.07 -3.35
C HIS A 215 1.12 11.69 -2.74
N ILE A 216 0.17 10.75 -2.82
CA ILE A 216 0.30 9.42 -2.21
C ILE A 216 1.55 8.66 -2.67
N SER A 217 1.92 8.78 -3.95
CA SER A 217 3.09 8.13 -4.51
C SER A 217 4.39 8.69 -3.95
N PHE A 218 4.42 9.98 -3.61
CA PHE A 218 5.60 10.64 -3.04
C PHE A 218 5.65 10.57 -1.52
N ASP A 219 4.51 10.48 -0.82
CA ASP A 219 4.49 10.20 0.62
C ASP A 219 5.17 8.86 0.92
N GLY A 220 4.82 7.81 0.18
CA GLY A 220 5.49 6.51 0.30
C GLY A 220 6.98 6.57 -0.07
N PHE A 221 7.35 7.34 -1.10
CA PHE A 221 8.75 7.48 -1.51
C PHE A 221 9.58 8.21 -0.45
N ASN A 222 9.03 9.26 0.16
CA ASN A 222 9.67 9.97 1.27
C ASN A 222 9.91 9.03 2.46
N ARG A 223 8.92 8.19 2.81
CA ARG A 223 9.07 7.16 3.86
C ARG A 223 10.14 6.14 3.51
N TYR A 224 10.21 5.71 2.24
CA TYR A 224 11.27 4.84 1.74
C TYR A 224 12.67 5.47 1.91
N LEU A 225 12.85 6.74 1.50
CA LEU A 225 14.12 7.44 1.68
C LEU A 225 14.52 7.55 3.15
N GLN A 226 13.57 7.85 4.04
CA GLN A 226 13.79 7.91 5.49
C GLN A 226 14.21 6.54 6.06
N GLU A 227 13.49 5.47 5.70
CA GLU A 227 13.81 4.10 6.13
C GLU A 227 15.22 3.67 5.67
N LYS A 228 15.60 4.03 4.44
CA LYS A 228 16.93 3.74 3.89
C LYS A 228 18.02 4.72 4.35
N ASN A 229 17.66 5.73 5.17
CA ASN A 229 18.55 6.81 5.59
C ASN A 229 19.25 7.52 4.41
N ILE A 230 18.51 7.74 3.31
CA ILE A 230 19.02 8.42 2.11
C ILE A 230 18.65 9.90 2.20
N GLN A 231 19.64 10.72 2.55
CA GLN A 231 19.47 12.17 2.71
C GLN A 231 19.95 12.95 1.47
N SER A 232 20.96 12.43 0.77
CA SER A 232 21.53 13.05 -0.44
C SER A 232 21.03 12.33 -1.68
N TYR A 233 20.06 12.93 -2.37
CA TYR A 233 19.47 12.38 -3.58
C TYR A 233 19.08 13.47 -4.58
N SER A 234 18.91 13.10 -5.85
CA SER A 234 18.08 13.79 -6.84
C SER A 234 17.01 12.86 -7.37
N LEU A 235 15.80 13.39 -7.59
CA LEU A 235 14.67 12.70 -8.20
C LEU A 235 14.36 13.36 -9.54
N ILE A 236 14.37 12.57 -10.61
CA ILE A 236 14.10 13.01 -11.98
C ILE A 236 12.80 12.33 -12.44
N ILE A 237 11.76 13.13 -12.63
CA ILE A 237 10.41 12.70 -13.01
C ILE A 237 10.27 12.81 -14.53
N ASP A 238 9.65 11.82 -15.19
CA ASP A 238 9.30 11.97 -16.61
C ASP A 238 8.44 13.21 -16.82
N LYS A 239 8.79 14.03 -17.81
CA LYS A 239 8.10 15.29 -18.07
C LYS A 239 6.71 15.00 -18.63
N GLU A 240 5.68 15.26 -17.83
CA GLU A 240 4.29 15.30 -18.28
C GLU A 240 3.78 16.74 -18.47
N GLY A 241 3.02 17.01 -19.54
CA GLY A 241 2.32 18.30 -19.75
C GLY A 241 3.04 19.26 -20.68
N GLU A 242 2.71 20.55 -20.61
CA GLU A 242 3.24 21.59 -21.50
C GLU A 242 4.71 21.94 -21.16
N MET A 243 5.48 22.34 -22.18
CA MET A 243 6.95 22.45 -22.11
C MET A 243 7.50 23.50 -21.13
N GLU A 244 6.66 24.33 -20.51
CA GLU A 244 7.08 25.43 -19.63
C GLU A 244 6.42 25.41 -18.24
N GLU A 245 5.47 24.50 -18.00
CA GLU A 245 4.77 24.39 -16.71
C GLU A 245 5.15 23.09 -15.99
N GLY A 246 5.51 23.19 -14.71
CA GLY A 246 5.73 22.01 -13.87
C GLY A 246 4.46 21.16 -13.79
N SER A 247 4.58 19.85 -14.02
CA SER A 247 3.44 18.94 -13.97
C SER A 247 2.80 18.89 -12.58
N LYS A 248 1.58 18.35 -12.51
CA LYS A 248 0.94 18.03 -11.22
C LYS A 248 1.77 17.04 -10.40
N THR A 249 2.45 16.12 -11.08
CA THR A 249 3.36 15.14 -10.47
C THR A 249 4.55 15.82 -9.81
N LEU A 250 5.21 16.76 -10.49
CA LEU A 250 6.32 17.55 -9.91
C LEU A 250 5.86 18.42 -8.73
N LYS A 251 4.68 19.05 -8.85
CA LYS A 251 4.10 19.88 -7.78
C LYS A 251 3.85 19.03 -6.53
N ALA A 252 3.18 17.89 -6.67
CA ALA A 252 2.90 16.98 -5.56
C ALA A 252 4.19 16.48 -4.88
N ALA A 253 5.23 16.14 -5.65
CA ALA A 253 6.52 15.73 -5.08
C ALA A 253 7.12 16.81 -4.17
N ARG A 254 7.07 18.08 -4.60
CA ARG A 254 7.57 19.23 -3.82
C ARG A 254 6.69 19.53 -2.61
N GLU A 255 5.38 19.44 -2.77
CA GLU A 255 4.39 19.67 -1.69
C GLU A 255 4.50 18.63 -0.56
N VAL A 256 4.88 17.38 -0.87
CA VAL A 256 5.23 16.35 0.13
C VAL A 256 6.54 16.67 0.88
N GLY A 257 7.35 17.61 0.38
CA GLY A 257 8.60 18.04 1.00
C GLY A 257 9.87 17.46 0.38
N LEU A 258 9.80 16.89 -0.84
CA LEU A 258 11.00 16.45 -1.57
C LEU A 258 11.69 17.67 -2.22
N ASN A 259 12.93 17.95 -1.82
CA ASN A 259 13.61 19.21 -2.18
C ASN A 259 14.42 19.16 -3.49
N ASN A 260 14.93 17.99 -3.88
CA ASN A 260 15.82 17.83 -5.05
C ASN A 260 15.09 17.15 -6.22
N VAL A 261 13.98 17.73 -6.65
CA VAL A 261 13.09 17.15 -7.67
C VAL A 261 13.04 17.99 -8.94
N TYR A 262 13.26 17.30 -10.07
CA TYR A 262 13.33 17.87 -11.41
C TYR A 262 12.45 17.06 -12.36
N GLU A 263 12.06 17.68 -13.46
CA GLU A 263 11.48 16.96 -14.61
C GLU A 263 12.49 16.90 -15.72
N ALA A 264 12.45 15.82 -16.50
CA ALA A 264 13.28 15.71 -17.68
C ALA A 264 12.61 14.87 -18.77
N ASP A 265 13.09 15.04 -20.00
CA ASP A 265 12.63 14.25 -21.14
C ASP A 265 13.19 12.84 -21.07
N SER A 266 12.33 11.83 -21.13
CA SER A 266 12.73 10.43 -21.08
C SER A 266 13.78 10.06 -22.14
N ARG A 267 13.89 10.78 -23.27
CA ARG A 267 14.92 10.54 -24.30
C ARG A 267 16.33 10.71 -23.78
N GLU A 268 16.54 11.63 -22.84
CA GLU A 268 17.86 11.97 -22.30
C GLU A 268 18.22 11.13 -21.06
N TYR A 269 17.23 10.49 -20.43
CA TYR A 269 17.40 9.83 -19.14
C TYR A 269 16.99 8.34 -19.18
N PRO A 270 17.95 7.42 -19.39
CA PRO A 270 17.70 5.98 -19.41
C PRO A 270 16.97 5.45 -18.16
N GLY A 271 17.23 6.03 -17.00
CA GLY A 271 16.56 5.64 -15.76
C GLY A 271 15.05 5.88 -15.77
N ILE A 272 14.56 6.91 -16.47
CA ILE A 272 13.11 7.12 -16.65
C ILE A 272 12.53 5.96 -17.48
N ARG A 273 13.20 5.58 -18.57
CA ARG A 273 12.76 4.45 -19.42
C ARG A 273 12.84 3.10 -18.70
N MET A 274 13.77 2.95 -17.74
CA MET A 274 13.78 1.80 -16.82
C MET A 274 12.56 1.79 -15.89
N ALA A 275 12.20 2.95 -15.34
CA ALA A 275 11.02 3.09 -14.49
C ALA A 275 9.72 2.79 -15.26
N ASP A 276 9.56 3.33 -16.48
CA ASP A 276 8.45 3.05 -17.40
C ASP A 276 8.28 1.55 -17.63
N MET A 277 9.37 0.89 -18.08
CA MET A 277 9.38 -0.53 -18.41
C MET A 277 8.94 -1.39 -17.22
N MET A 278 9.46 -1.11 -16.02
CA MET A 278 9.08 -1.86 -14.82
C MET A 278 7.62 -1.56 -14.40
N ALA A 279 7.22 -0.29 -14.34
CA ALA A 279 5.84 0.10 -14.02
C ALA A 279 4.83 -0.58 -14.96
N GLY A 280 5.12 -0.54 -16.27
CA GLY A 280 4.25 -1.10 -17.28
C GLY A 280 4.25 -2.64 -17.33
N ILE A 281 5.30 -3.33 -16.90
CA ILE A 281 5.28 -4.81 -16.73
C ILE A 281 4.37 -5.17 -15.55
N ILE A 282 4.56 -4.51 -14.40
CA ILE A 282 3.75 -4.73 -13.19
C ILE A 282 2.27 -4.44 -13.46
N ALA A 283 1.97 -3.31 -14.12
CA ALA A 283 0.61 -2.95 -14.48
C ALA A 283 -0.08 -3.99 -15.35
N LYS A 284 0.61 -4.54 -16.36
CA LYS A 284 0.03 -5.54 -17.25
C LYS A 284 -0.23 -6.87 -16.55
N LEU A 285 0.66 -7.30 -15.65
CA LEU A 285 0.44 -8.48 -14.79
C LEU A 285 -0.77 -8.30 -13.88
N LEU A 286 -0.85 -7.18 -13.18
CA LEU A 286 -1.97 -6.82 -12.30
C LEU A 286 -3.30 -6.75 -13.06
N LYS A 287 -3.30 -6.14 -14.24
CA LYS A 287 -4.48 -6.10 -15.12
C LYS A 287 -4.93 -7.48 -15.55
N GLY A 288 -3.99 -8.35 -15.94
CA GLY A 288 -4.30 -9.74 -16.25
C GLY A 288 -4.97 -10.45 -15.06
N LEU A 289 -4.41 -10.28 -13.87
CA LEU A 289 -4.90 -10.89 -12.63
C LEU A 289 -6.30 -10.41 -12.28
N ARG A 290 -6.50 -9.08 -12.32
CA ARG A 290 -7.79 -8.45 -12.05
C ARG A 290 -8.84 -8.84 -13.09
N ASP A 291 -8.51 -8.81 -14.37
CA ASP A 291 -9.45 -9.15 -15.44
C ASP A 291 -9.92 -10.60 -15.37
N PHE A 292 -9.05 -11.49 -14.90
CA PHE A 292 -9.38 -12.89 -14.68
C PHE A 292 -10.29 -13.08 -13.46
N LEU A 293 -9.97 -12.41 -12.35
CA LEU A 293 -10.66 -12.60 -11.08
C LEU A 293 -11.94 -11.76 -10.91
N ARG A 294 -12.17 -10.73 -11.73
CA ARG A 294 -13.37 -9.86 -11.60
C ARG A 294 -14.68 -10.60 -11.91
N TYR A 295 -15.77 -10.16 -11.28
CA TYR A 295 -17.12 -10.66 -11.60
C TYR A 295 -17.63 -10.01 -12.89
N GLN A 296 -18.16 -10.81 -13.82
CA GLN A 296 -18.77 -10.30 -15.06
C GLN A 296 -20.29 -10.12 -14.95
N SER A 297 -20.90 -10.69 -13.92
CA SER A 297 -22.35 -10.71 -13.73
C SER A 297 -22.71 -10.79 -12.24
N LEU A 298 -23.99 -10.59 -11.92
CA LEU A 298 -24.48 -10.81 -10.55
C LEU A 298 -24.31 -12.27 -10.10
N ASP A 299 -24.48 -13.21 -11.03
CA ASP A 299 -24.37 -14.66 -10.81
C ASP A 299 -22.91 -15.09 -10.60
N ASP A 300 -21.97 -14.51 -11.36
CA ASP A 300 -20.53 -14.69 -11.11
C ASP A 300 -20.16 -14.42 -9.65
N GLY A 301 -20.87 -13.47 -9.04
CA GLY A 301 -20.72 -13.10 -7.65
C GLY A 301 -20.95 -14.23 -6.66
N ILE A 302 -21.76 -15.26 -6.95
CA ILE A 302 -22.03 -16.38 -6.01
C ILE A 302 -21.16 -17.63 -6.26
N HIS A 303 -20.27 -17.54 -7.24
CA HIS A 303 -19.33 -18.61 -7.56
C HIS A 303 -17.92 -18.21 -7.15
N LYS A 304 -17.12 -19.22 -6.82
CA LYS A 304 -15.70 -19.01 -6.53
C LYS A 304 -15.00 -18.62 -7.84
N LYS A 305 -14.16 -17.58 -7.78
CA LYS A 305 -13.28 -17.17 -8.88
C LYS A 305 -11.85 -17.49 -8.48
N ILE A 306 -11.26 -18.46 -9.16
CA ILE A 306 -9.88 -18.91 -8.97
C ILE A 306 -9.15 -18.83 -10.31
N LEU A 307 -7.83 -18.69 -10.31
CA LEU A 307 -7.03 -18.77 -11.54
C LEU A 307 -7.19 -20.14 -12.21
N ASP A 308 -7.35 -20.16 -13.54
CA ASP A 308 -7.37 -21.43 -14.28
C ASP A 308 -5.96 -21.97 -14.55
N GLU A 309 -5.88 -23.21 -15.03
CA GLU A 309 -4.61 -23.89 -15.33
C GLU A 309 -3.71 -23.10 -16.29
N ASN A 310 -4.26 -22.24 -17.17
CA ASN A 310 -3.45 -21.53 -18.16
C ASN A 310 -2.51 -20.52 -17.51
N TRP A 311 -2.79 -20.05 -16.29
CA TRP A 311 -1.86 -19.25 -15.50
C TRP A 311 -0.60 -20.01 -15.10
N PHE A 312 -0.69 -21.33 -14.99
CA PHE A 312 0.36 -22.22 -14.51
C PHE A 312 1.00 -23.05 -15.62
N ARG A 313 0.48 -22.99 -16.86
CA ARG A 313 1.10 -23.61 -18.04
C ARG A 313 2.30 -22.80 -18.52
N LEU A 314 3.38 -22.86 -17.73
CA LEU A 314 4.63 -22.13 -17.92
C LEU A 314 5.72 -23.05 -18.48
N GLY A 315 6.63 -22.51 -19.28
CA GLY A 315 7.94 -23.10 -19.52
C GLY A 315 9.00 -22.53 -18.56
N GLU A 316 10.20 -23.10 -18.55
CA GLU A 316 11.31 -22.62 -17.71
C GLU A 316 11.61 -21.14 -17.95
N GLU A 317 11.62 -20.71 -19.22
CA GLU A 317 11.84 -19.31 -19.58
C GLU A 317 10.83 -18.37 -18.92
N HIS A 318 9.56 -18.76 -18.79
CA HIS A 318 8.51 -17.94 -18.18
C HIS A 318 8.52 -17.99 -16.65
N LEU A 319 8.84 -19.14 -16.06
CA LEU A 319 9.02 -19.27 -14.61
C LEU A 319 10.19 -18.41 -14.13
N GLU A 320 11.28 -18.39 -14.89
CA GLU A 320 12.46 -17.57 -14.58
C GLU A 320 12.12 -16.06 -14.54
N LEU A 321 11.17 -15.58 -15.34
CA LEU A 321 10.69 -14.20 -15.26
C LEU A 321 10.04 -13.91 -13.89
N TYR A 322 9.22 -14.82 -13.39
CA TYR A 322 8.62 -14.68 -12.05
C TYR A 322 9.70 -14.70 -10.97
N LYS A 323 10.69 -15.59 -11.05
CA LYS A 323 11.80 -15.67 -10.09
C LYS A 323 12.65 -14.40 -10.08
N LYS A 324 12.99 -13.85 -11.25
CA LYS A 324 13.72 -12.58 -11.36
C LYS A 324 12.91 -11.42 -10.80
N LEU A 325 11.63 -11.32 -11.17
CA LEU A 325 10.77 -10.26 -10.65
C LEU A 325 10.57 -10.39 -9.13
N TYR A 326 10.37 -11.60 -8.61
CA TYR A 326 10.33 -11.88 -7.18
C TYR A 326 11.61 -11.41 -6.48
N ARG A 327 12.79 -11.76 -7.01
CA ARG A 327 14.06 -11.34 -6.44
C ARG A 327 14.21 -9.82 -6.40
N ILE A 328 13.84 -9.15 -7.48
CA ILE A 328 13.90 -7.69 -7.60
C ILE A 328 12.93 -7.02 -6.63
N ILE A 329 11.69 -7.51 -6.49
CA ILE A 329 10.64 -6.88 -5.69
C ILE A 329 10.73 -7.28 -4.21
N CYS A 330 10.91 -8.56 -3.91
CA CYS A 330 10.80 -9.12 -2.56
C CYS A 330 12.14 -9.34 -1.85
N GLU A 331 13.24 -9.64 -2.54
CA GLU A 331 14.51 -9.99 -1.88
C GLU A 331 15.53 -8.85 -1.83
N TRP A 332 15.74 -8.16 -2.95
CA TRP A 332 16.77 -7.13 -3.06
C TRP A 332 16.31 -5.81 -2.48
N GLN A 333 17.25 -5.07 -1.87
CA GLN A 333 16.98 -3.78 -1.23
C GLN A 333 15.73 -3.81 -0.31
N PRO A 334 15.69 -4.70 0.69
CA PRO A 334 14.53 -4.84 1.56
C PRO A 334 14.24 -3.49 2.25
N ALA A 335 12.96 -3.15 2.27
CA ALA A 335 12.40 -2.01 2.97
C ALA A 335 10.89 -2.21 3.10
N TRP A 336 10.33 -1.81 4.23
CA TRP A 336 8.89 -1.81 4.48
C TRP A 336 8.15 -0.92 3.49
N TYR A 337 8.67 0.29 3.24
CA TYR A 337 8.05 1.26 2.33
C TYR A 337 8.43 1.06 0.86
N LYS A 338 9.06 -0.08 0.50
CA LYS A 338 9.43 -0.37 -0.89
C LYS A 338 8.22 -0.44 -1.83
N ALA A 339 7.12 -0.99 -1.33
CA ALA A 339 5.85 -1.09 -2.04
C ALA A 339 4.80 -0.34 -1.23
N TYR A 340 4.14 0.64 -1.85
CA TYR A 340 3.21 1.54 -1.16
C TYR A 340 1.81 1.49 -1.76
N SER A 341 0.78 1.58 -0.92
CA SER A 341 -0.61 1.61 -1.33
C SER A 341 -1.46 2.37 -0.31
N GLY A 342 -2.71 2.65 -0.65
CA GLY A 342 -3.71 3.11 0.33
C GLY A 342 -4.15 1.98 1.28
N ILE A 343 -5.24 2.24 2.01
CA ILE A 343 -5.91 1.23 2.84
C ILE A 343 -6.41 0.05 2.00
N TYR A 344 -6.80 0.27 0.73
CA TYR A 344 -7.16 -0.79 -0.20
C TYR A 344 -5.94 -1.27 -1.01
N SER A 345 -5.36 -2.39 -0.57
CA SER A 345 -4.09 -2.92 -1.10
C SER A 345 -4.21 -4.31 -1.75
N ASP A 346 -5.43 -4.77 -2.03
CA ASP A 346 -5.70 -6.14 -2.49
C ASP A 346 -4.90 -6.53 -3.73
N ASP A 347 -4.79 -5.63 -4.71
CA ASP A 347 -4.07 -5.89 -5.95
C ASP A 347 -2.55 -6.00 -5.70
N LEU A 348 -1.99 -5.17 -4.81
CA LEU A 348 -0.60 -5.27 -4.38
C LEU A 348 -0.34 -6.59 -3.63
N ILE A 349 -1.24 -6.98 -2.72
CA ILE A 349 -1.14 -8.25 -1.98
C ILE A 349 -1.22 -9.44 -2.94
N GLN A 350 -2.18 -9.44 -3.86
CA GLN A 350 -2.34 -10.49 -4.86
C GLN A 350 -1.11 -10.60 -5.78
N PHE A 351 -0.51 -9.48 -6.16
CA PHE A 351 0.73 -9.48 -6.93
C PHE A 351 1.90 -10.08 -6.16
N ASN A 352 2.14 -9.65 -4.92
CA ASN A 352 3.18 -10.22 -4.07
C ASN A 352 2.93 -11.71 -3.81
N ALA A 353 1.68 -12.11 -3.61
CA ALA A 353 1.30 -13.51 -3.45
C ALA A 353 1.59 -14.32 -4.71
N LEU A 354 1.31 -13.79 -5.90
CA LEU A 354 1.61 -14.46 -7.17
C LEU A 354 3.12 -14.66 -7.34
N LEU A 355 3.92 -13.64 -7.08
CA LEU A 355 5.39 -13.74 -7.15
C LEU A 355 5.92 -14.79 -6.18
N ASN A 356 5.46 -14.76 -4.93
CA ASN A 356 5.83 -15.76 -3.93
C ASN A 356 5.42 -17.16 -4.41
N PHE A 357 4.14 -17.37 -4.73
CA PHE A 357 3.61 -18.67 -5.15
C PHE A 357 4.41 -19.27 -6.31
N MET A 358 4.68 -18.48 -7.36
CA MET A 358 5.49 -18.93 -8.49
C MET A 358 6.94 -19.22 -8.10
N ASN A 359 7.54 -18.40 -7.22
CA ASN A 359 8.93 -18.58 -6.79
C ASN A 359 9.16 -19.89 -6.00
N HIS A 360 8.14 -20.41 -5.30
CA HIS A 360 8.24 -21.66 -4.53
C HIS A 360 8.51 -22.90 -5.40
N PHE A 361 8.16 -22.86 -6.69
CA PHE A 361 8.45 -23.96 -7.61
C PHE A 361 9.90 -23.92 -8.07
N GLU A 362 10.59 -25.06 -8.05
CA GLU A 362 11.98 -25.21 -8.51
C GLU A 362 12.07 -25.21 -10.04
N SER A 363 11.07 -25.78 -10.73
CA SER A 363 11.05 -25.94 -12.19
C SER A 363 9.63 -25.89 -12.75
N ALA A 364 9.52 -25.67 -14.06
CA ALA A 364 8.25 -25.73 -14.77
C ALA A 364 7.66 -27.15 -14.77
N GLU A 365 8.49 -28.20 -14.72
CA GLU A 365 8.01 -29.58 -14.57
C GLU A 365 7.30 -29.80 -13.23
N GLN A 366 7.79 -29.19 -12.15
CA GLN A 366 7.11 -29.26 -10.85
C GLN A 366 5.71 -28.62 -10.90
N ILE A 367 5.54 -27.53 -11.66
CA ILE A 367 4.24 -26.87 -11.82
C ILE A 367 3.25 -27.77 -12.58
N LYS A 368 3.72 -28.61 -13.51
CA LYS A 368 2.84 -29.54 -14.24
C LYS A 368 2.25 -30.61 -13.33
N ILE A 369 2.95 -30.96 -12.25
CA ILE A 369 2.43 -31.88 -11.24
C ILE A 369 1.23 -31.22 -10.58
N ASP A 370 0.08 -31.90 -10.62
CA ASP A 370 -1.17 -31.41 -10.04
C ASP A 370 -1.60 -30.01 -10.50
N ILE A 371 -1.34 -29.66 -11.77
CA ILE A 371 -1.66 -28.32 -12.32
C ILE A 371 -3.11 -27.87 -12.09
N HIS A 372 -4.04 -28.83 -12.06
CA HIS A 372 -5.46 -28.61 -11.78
C HIS A 372 -5.75 -28.11 -10.35
N LYS A 373 -4.81 -28.27 -9.40
CA LYS A 373 -4.93 -27.81 -8.01
C LYS A 373 -4.35 -26.42 -7.78
N HIS A 374 -3.40 -25.97 -8.60
CA HIS A 374 -2.69 -24.70 -8.36
C HIS A 374 -3.59 -23.47 -8.29
N GLY A 375 -4.70 -23.46 -9.03
CA GLY A 375 -5.71 -22.39 -8.92
C GLY A 375 -6.34 -22.30 -7.53
N GLU A 376 -6.64 -23.45 -6.92
CA GLU A 376 -7.16 -23.56 -5.56
C GLU A 376 -6.09 -23.25 -4.52
N ASP A 377 -4.88 -23.82 -4.67
CA ASP A 377 -3.77 -23.60 -3.73
C ASP A 377 -3.35 -22.12 -3.71
N PHE A 378 -3.24 -21.48 -4.87
CA PHE A 378 -2.99 -20.04 -4.97
C PHE A 378 -4.12 -19.24 -4.32
N ASN A 379 -5.38 -19.62 -4.54
CA ASN A 379 -6.52 -18.94 -3.91
C ASN A 379 -6.47 -19.04 -2.38
N VAL A 380 -6.16 -20.20 -1.82
CA VAL A 380 -6.00 -20.36 -0.37
C VAL A 380 -4.88 -19.48 0.15
N PHE A 381 -3.72 -19.51 -0.51
CA PHE A 381 -2.57 -18.69 -0.13
C PHE A 381 -2.89 -17.19 -0.13
N VAL A 382 -3.48 -16.67 -1.20
CA VAL A 382 -3.81 -15.23 -1.29
C VAL A 382 -4.93 -14.82 -0.33
N CYS A 383 -5.91 -15.69 -0.07
CA CYS A 383 -6.93 -15.42 0.94
C CYS A 383 -6.34 -15.26 2.35
N ASN A 384 -5.35 -16.07 2.73
CA ASN A 384 -4.66 -15.94 4.01
C ASN A 384 -3.87 -14.63 4.12
N GLU A 385 -3.20 -14.21 3.03
CA GLU A 385 -2.48 -12.94 2.99
C GLU A 385 -3.43 -11.74 3.09
N LEU A 386 -4.56 -11.78 2.38
CA LEU A 386 -5.60 -10.75 2.43
C LEU A 386 -6.27 -10.68 3.81
N GLU A 387 -6.56 -11.82 4.44
CA GLU A 387 -7.11 -11.86 5.80
C GLU A 387 -6.11 -11.31 6.82
N SER A 388 -4.83 -11.70 6.71
CA SER A 388 -3.78 -11.18 7.58
C SER A 388 -3.61 -9.67 7.43
N TYR A 389 -3.70 -9.13 6.21
CA TYR A 389 -3.70 -7.69 5.98
C TYR A 389 -4.93 -7.00 6.59
N PHE A 390 -6.12 -7.55 6.37
CA PHE A 390 -7.38 -7.01 6.89
C PHE A 390 -7.41 -6.98 8.43
N GLU A 391 -6.82 -7.96 9.11
CA GLU A 391 -6.68 -7.91 10.57
C GLU A 391 -5.62 -6.89 11.00
N ARG A 392 -4.54 -6.71 10.23
CA ARG A 392 -3.54 -5.66 10.52
C ARG A 392 -4.11 -4.25 10.35
N THR A 393 -5.02 -4.01 9.41
CA THR A 393 -5.63 -2.67 9.22
C THR A 393 -6.57 -2.26 10.36
N ARG A 394 -7.00 -3.19 11.22
CA ARG A 394 -7.69 -2.90 12.49
C ARG A 394 -6.78 -2.22 13.51
N CYS A 395 -5.48 -2.45 13.41
CA CYS A 395 -4.49 -1.81 14.27
C CYS A 395 -4.36 -0.33 13.89
N LYS A 396 -4.94 0.56 14.70
CA LYS A 396 -4.82 2.02 14.49
C LYS A 396 -3.55 2.60 15.10
N LEU A 397 -2.74 1.76 15.76
CA LEU A 397 -1.43 2.16 16.24
C LEU A 397 -0.51 2.41 15.04
N PRO A 398 0.13 3.59 14.99
CA PRO A 398 0.91 3.95 13.84
C PRO A 398 2.26 3.21 13.86
N ILE A 399 2.62 2.58 12.73
CA ILE A 399 3.89 1.88 12.54
C ILE A 399 4.92 2.88 12.02
N GLU A 400 6.02 3.05 12.75
CA GLU A 400 7.11 3.94 12.35
C GLU A 400 8.47 3.27 12.50
N PRO A 401 9.41 3.56 11.58
CA PRO A 401 10.78 3.10 11.70
C PRO A 401 11.43 3.76 12.92
N VAL A 402 12.11 2.95 13.73
CA VAL A 402 12.90 3.45 14.85
C VAL A 402 14.24 3.94 14.30
N ILE A 403 14.42 5.26 14.24
CA ILE A 403 15.70 5.88 13.86
C ILE A 403 16.57 6.01 15.11
N PRO A 404 17.73 5.31 15.18
CA PRO A 404 18.62 5.42 16.33
C PRO A 404 19.06 6.88 16.53
N HIS A 405 18.96 7.35 17.77
CA HIS A 405 19.53 8.62 18.20
C HIS A 405 21.03 8.46 18.50
N ASP A 406 21.36 7.36 19.18
CA ASP A 406 22.72 6.93 19.45
C ASP A 406 22.79 5.39 19.40
N LYS A 407 23.92 4.81 19.83
CA LYS A 407 24.12 3.35 19.82
C LYS A 407 23.17 2.59 20.75
N GLU A 408 22.57 3.25 21.73
CA GLU A 408 21.80 2.60 22.80
C GLU A 408 20.34 3.06 22.86
N SER A 409 19.95 4.06 22.06
CA SER A 409 18.65 4.71 22.17
C SER A 409 18.13 5.30 20.87
N PHE A 410 16.85 5.66 20.90
CA PHE A 410 16.15 6.43 19.88
C PHE A 410 15.30 7.51 20.55
N LEU A 411 14.81 8.47 19.76
CA LEU A 411 13.81 9.44 20.23
C LEU A 411 12.42 8.96 19.82
N ASN A 412 11.48 8.97 20.77
CA ASN A 412 10.09 8.71 20.43
C ASN A 412 9.41 9.92 19.77
N ARG A 413 8.15 9.79 19.35
CA ARG A 413 7.40 10.88 18.67
C ARG A 413 7.22 12.16 19.48
N ARG A 414 7.40 12.08 20.80
CA ARG A 414 7.31 13.23 21.70
C ARG A 414 8.70 13.82 21.98
N GLY A 415 9.74 13.33 21.31
CA GLY A 415 11.12 13.79 21.48
C GLY A 415 11.84 13.20 22.70
N ALA A 416 11.23 12.26 23.42
CA ALA A 416 11.84 11.67 24.60
C ALA A 416 12.80 10.53 24.24
N LYS A 417 13.94 10.48 24.95
CA LYS A 417 14.94 9.40 24.82
C LYS A 417 14.38 8.07 25.35
N VAL A 418 14.41 7.05 24.49
CA VAL A 418 14.03 5.67 24.80
C VAL A 418 15.20 4.74 24.54
N TYR A 419 15.61 3.99 25.55
CA TYR A 419 16.68 3.00 25.42
C TYR A 419 16.18 1.74 24.70
N PHE A 420 17.04 1.12 23.88
CA PHE A 420 16.76 -0.19 23.28
C PHE A 420 16.65 -1.28 24.34
N ASP A 421 17.51 -1.23 25.36
CA ASP A 421 17.36 -2.02 26.59
C ASP A 421 16.46 -1.26 27.57
N SER A 422 15.24 -1.78 27.73
CA SER A 422 14.21 -1.16 28.56
C SER A 422 14.61 -1.01 30.02
N LYS A 423 15.51 -1.87 30.52
CA LYS A 423 15.96 -1.87 31.92
C LYS A 423 16.78 -0.63 32.24
N LYS A 424 17.40 -0.02 31.23
CA LYS A 424 18.11 1.26 31.34
C LYS A 424 17.16 2.45 31.50
N GLN A 425 15.89 2.29 31.18
CA GLN A 425 14.91 3.36 31.35
C GLN A 425 14.60 3.58 32.85
N PRO A 426 14.61 4.84 33.34
CA PRO A 426 14.23 5.14 34.72
C PRO A 426 12.78 4.76 35.02
N LEU A 427 12.48 4.36 36.26
CA LEU A 427 11.12 4.19 36.76
C LEU A 427 10.49 5.58 37.01
N LEU A 428 9.19 5.72 36.78
CA LEU A 428 8.47 6.96 37.07
C LEU A 428 8.62 7.30 38.57
N PRO A 429 9.14 8.49 38.93
CA PRO A 429 9.32 8.86 40.31
C PRO A 429 7.96 9.19 40.95
N LEU A 430 7.48 8.28 41.80
CA LEU A 430 6.28 8.45 42.63
C LEU A 430 6.71 8.70 44.08
N HIS A 431 6.87 9.98 44.44
CA HIS A 431 7.39 10.41 45.75
C HIS A 431 6.30 10.67 46.80
N GLU A 432 5.06 10.82 46.36
CA GLU A 432 3.89 11.08 47.19
C GLU A 432 2.85 9.97 46.96
N GLU A 433 1.89 9.82 47.87
CA GLU A 433 0.79 8.85 47.71
C GLU A 433 -0.01 9.09 46.42
N THR A 434 -0.04 10.33 45.91
CA THR A 434 -0.73 10.72 44.69
C THR A 434 0.01 11.86 44.00
N GLN A 435 0.33 11.71 42.71
CA GLN A 435 1.01 12.73 41.91
C GLN A 435 0.41 12.83 40.50
N THR A 436 0.28 14.06 40.00
CA THR A 436 -0.28 14.33 38.68
C THR A 436 0.80 14.77 37.71
N PHE A 437 0.84 14.16 36.52
CA PHE A 437 1.76 14.52 35.43
C PHE A 437 1.01 14.91 34.16
N ASP A 438 1.61 15.80 33.38
CA ASP A 438 1.21 16.04 31.99
C ASP A 438 1.75 14.89 31.12
N VAL A 439 0.90 13.89 30.85
CA VAL A 439 1.26 12.70 30.07
C VAL A 439 1.08 12.96 28.59
N LEU A 440 2.13 12.77 27.81
CA LEU A 440 2.16 12.99 26.36
C LEU A 440 1.84 11.73 25.54
N SER A 441 2.19 10.56 26.08
CA SER A 441 1.88 9.25 25.51
C SER A 441 2.14 8.12 26.51
N VAL A 442 1.39 7.03 26.36
CA VAL A 442 1.63 5.75 27.04
C VAL A 442 1.87 4.69 25.97
N GLY A 443 2.78 3.75 26.25
CA GLY A 443 3.11 2.67 25.33
C GLY A 443 3.58 1.42 26.04
N ILE A 444 3.71 0.32 25.30
CA ILE A 444 4.24 -0.95 25.78
C ILE A 444 5.39 -1.34 24.87
N ASN A 445 6.52 -1.72 25.45
CA ASN A 445 7.70 -2.11 24.66
C ASN A 445 7.62 -3.59 24.22
N ARG A 446 8.66 -4.07 23.52
CA ARG A 446 8.74 -5.47 23.05
C ARG A 446 8.80 -6.51 24.17
N GLU A 447 9.24 -6.11 25.36
CA GLU A 447 9.32 -6.95 26.56
C GLU A 447 8.04 -6.86 27.41
N LEU A 448 6.97 -6.26 26.86
CA LEU A 448 5.68 -6.02 27.52
C LEU A 448 5.75 -5.12 28.76
N ILE A 449 6.78 -4.27 28.85
CA ILE A 449 6.95 -3.31 29.94
C ILE A 449 6.18 -2.03 29.61
N PRO A 450 5.31 -1.55 30.52
CA PRO A 450 4.58 -0.31 30.32
C PRO A 450 5.49 0.90 30.47
N MET A 451 5.32 1.86 29.57
CA MET A 451 6.14 3.06 29.46
C MET A 451 5.23 4.29 29.41
N VAL A 452 5.67 5.39 30.02
CA VAL A 452 4.98 6.68 29.97
C VAL A 452 5.96 7.76 29.55
N THR A 453 5.53 8.64 28.63
CA THR A 453 6.26 9.87 28.32
C THR A 453 5.50 11.04 28.90
N ILE A 454 6.18 11.84 29.72
CA ILE A 454 5.62 13.01 30.40
C ILE A 454 6.36 14.27 29.97
N LEU A 455 5.69 15.41 30.12
CA LEU A 455 6.34 16.70 30.14
C LEU A 455 6.74 17.01 31.58
N LYS A 456 8.05 17.09 31.85
CA LYS A 456 8.60 17.41 33.16
C LYS A 456 9.50 18.64 33.03
N ASP A 457 9.16 19.71 33.72
CA ASP A 457 9.95 20.96 33.74
C ASP A 457 10.27 21.52 32.33
N GLY A 458 9.35 21.31 31.38
CA GLY A 458 9.51 21.72 29.97
C GLY A 458 10.26 20.71 29.09
N GLU A 459 10.79 19.63 29.65
CA GLU A 459 11.47 18.56 28.93
C GLU A 459 10.59 17.32 28.75
N THR A 460 10.72 16.64 27.62
CA THR A 460 10.00 15.40 27.35
C THR A 460 10.82 14.19 27.79
N VAL A 461 10.32 13.47 28.79
CA VAL A 461 11.06 12.36 29.43
C VAL A 461 10.22 11.11 29.43
N CYS A 462 10.84 9.98 29.06
CA CYS A 462 10.21 8.66 29.08
C CYS A 462 10.60 7.91 30.36
N PHE A 463 9.64 7.21 30.96
CA PHE A 463 9.81 6.40 32.16
C PHE A 463 9.16 5.03 31.98
N ARG A 464 9.69 4.02 32.68
CA ARG A 464 8.94 2.79 32.98
C ARG A 464 7.85 3.09 33.99
N LEU A 465 6.70 2.49 33.79
CA LEU A 465 5.67 2.41 34.82
C LEU A 465 5.91 1.16 35.69
N PRO A 466 5.47 1.19 36.97
CA PRO A 466 5.32 0.00 37.80
C PRO A 466 4.53 -1.10 37.07
N VAL A 467 4.88 -2.36 37.33
CA VAL A 467 4.27 -3.52 36.65
C VAL A 467 2.77 -3.65 36.98
N GLU A 468 2.38 -3.16 38.15
CA GLU A 468 1.01 -3.09 38.65
C GLU A 468 0.11 -2.19 37.77
N LEU A 469 0.71 -1.27 37.00
CA LEU A 469 -0.01 -0.43 36.04
C LEU A 469 -0.06 -1.02 34.61
N SER A 470 0.39 -2.26 34.41
CA SER A 470 0.41 -2.89 33.09
C SER A 470 -1.00 -3.03 32.48
N ASP A 471 -2.00 -3.36 33.29
CA ASP A 471 -3.39 -3.49 32.81
C ASP A 471 -3.97 -2.14 32.41
N TRP A 472 -3.71 -1.08 33.20
CA TRP A 472 -4.10 0.28 32.84
C TRP A 472 -3.43 0.73 31.54
N ALA A 473 -2.10 0.50 31.43
CA ALA A 473 -1.33 0.83 30.24
C ALA A 473 -1.85 0.06 29.01
N SER A 474 -2.15 -1.23 29.17
CA SER A 474 -2.74 -2.07 28.12
C SER A 474 -4.13 -1.60 27.71
N GLY A 475 -4.96 -1.17 28.67
CA GLY A 475 -6.28 -0.61 28.40
C GLY A 475 -6.20 0.68 27.57
N VAL A 476 -5.31 1.61 27.92
CA VAL A 476 -5.17 2.87 27.16
C VAL A 476 -4.51 2.67 25.80
N VAL A 477 -3.55 1.74 25.68
CA VAL A 477 -2.94 1.35 24.40
C VAL A 477 -3.97 0.62 23.53
N GLY A 478 -4.81 -0.24 24.11
CA GLY A 478 -5.91 -0.92 23.42
C GLY A 478 -6.95 0.07 22.89
N MET A 479 -7.33 1.08 23.68
CA MET A 479 -8.18 2.18 23.21
C MET A 479 -7.54 2.92 22.02
N ALA A 480 -6.25 3.27 22.12
CA ALA A 480 -5.52 3.92 21.03
C ALA A 480 -5.46 3.02 19.78
N ASN A 481 -5.32 1.71 19.97
CA ASN A 481 -5.37 0.72 18.90
C ASN A 481 -6.74 0.64 18.20
N MET A 482 -7.81 1.02 18.88
CA MET A 482 -9.16 1.17 18.32
C MET A 482 -9.43 2.59 17.77
N GLY A 483 -8.41 3.45 17.71
CA GLY A 483 -8.52 4.83 17.24
C GLY A 483 -8.96 5.85 18.31
N ILE A 484 -9.09 5.44 19.57
CA ILE A 484 -9.41 6.34 20.69
C ILE A 484 -8.10 6.77 21.37
N ASN A 485 -7.52 7.87 20.91
CA ASN A 485 -6.34 8.44 21.56
C ASN A 485 -6.75 9.35 22.73
N ARG A 486 -6.28 9.02 23.95
CA ARG A 486 -6.54 9.78 25.18
C ARG A 486 -5.43 10.78 25.53
N PHE A 487 -4.31 10.77 24.81
CA PHE A 487 -3.13 11.58 25.14
C PHE A 487 -2.80 12.59 24.03
N PRO A 488 -2.32 13.81 24.37
CA PRO A 488 -1.87 14.24 25.69
C PRO A 488 -3.01 14.52 26.69
N ALA A 489 -2.80 14.21 27.97
CA ALA A 489 -3.75 14.47 29.06
C ALA A 489 -3.05 14.53 30.42
N LYS A 490 -3.71 15.12 31.42
CA LYS A 490 -3.26 15.03 32.81
C LYS A 490 -3.64 13.68 33.38
N VAL A 491 -2.68 13.03 34.03
CA VAL A 491 -2.90 11.73 34.68
C VAL A 491 -2.41 11.79 36.10
N THR A 492 -3.28 11.39 37.02
CA THR A 492 -2.96 11.22 38.42
C THR A 492 -2.58 9.76 38.67
N PHE A 493 -1.35 9.54 39.12
CA PHE A 493 -0.84 8.25 39.56
C PHE A 493 -0.83 8.23 41.09
N SER A 494 -1.34 7.15 41.69
CA SER A 494 -1.31 6.96 43.14
C SER A 494 -0.61 5.66 43.50
N ASN A 495 0.06 5.66 44.64
CA ASN A 495 0.65 4.48 45.27
C ASN A 495 0.31 4.51 46.76
N VAL A 496 -0.67 3.72 47.17
CA VAL A 496 -1.09 3.61 48.56
C VAL A 496 -0.73 2.21 49.04
N ASN A 497 0.28 2.09 49.91
CA ASN A 497 0.75 0.81 50.46
C ASN A 497 1.14 -0.25 49.40
N GLY A 498 1.61 0.16 48.22
CA GLY A 498 1.97 -0.74 47.13
C GLY A 498 0.85 -1.01 46.12
N ASP A 499 -0.36 -0.48 46.36
CA ASP A 499 -1.44 -0.49 45.38
C ASP A 499 -1.32 0.71 44.45
N TYR A 500 -0.95 0.43 43.19
CA TYR A 500 -0.82 1.45 42.15
C TYR A 500 -2.13 1.65 41.40
N ASN A 501 -2.49 2.92 41.15
CA ASN A 501 -3.61 3.29 40.30
C ASN A 501 -3.25 4.49 39.42
N ALA A 502 -3.94 4.63 38.28
CA ALA A 502 -3.76 5.75 37.36
C ALA A 502 -5.12 6.22 36.82
N VAL A 503 -5.39 7.51 36.92
CA VAL A 503 -6.65 8.14 36.50
C VAL A 503 -6.37 9.28 35.53
N ILE A 504 -6.95 9.20 34.33
CA ILE A 504 -6.93 10.27 33.33
C ILE A 504 -7.97 11.32 33.75
N LEU A 505 -7.57 12.58 33.87
CA LEU A 505 -8.40 13.69 34.32
C LEU A 505 -9.20 14.36 33.19
#